data_AF-V4L9U5-F1
#
_entry.id   AF-V4L9U5-F1
#
_cell.length_a   1.000
_cell.length_b   1.000
_cell.length_c   1.000
_cell.angle_alpha   90.00
_cell.angle_beta   90.00
_cell.angle_gamma   90.00
#
_symmetry.space_group_name_H-M   'P 1'
#
loop_
_entity.id
_entity.type
_entity.pdbx_description
1 polymer ?
#
loop_
_entity_poly.entity_id
_entity_poly.type
_entity_poly.pdbx_seq_one_letter_code
_entity_poly.pdbx_strand_id
1 'polypeptide(L)'
;MESPKKIPHEIGGLKNDALRFGLHGIKSDIVGSHPLESAYESGKKSQEEMKRQVIAHTYGAALPLKMDLDRQILSRFQRPPGPIPSSMLGLEVYTGAVDNFGFEDYLNDPRESETLKPVDFHHAMEVRLGLSKGPPCPSFM
;
A
#
# COMPACT_ATOMS: atom_id res chain seq x y z
N MET A 1 -36.20 6.56 -8.90
CA MET A 1 -35.61 7.76 -8.28
C MET A 1 -34.37 7.29 -7.52
N GLU A 2 -33.24 7.16 -8.23
CA GLU A 2 -31.98 6.76 -7.59
C GLU A 2 -31.46 7.95 -6.79
N SER A 3 -31.32 7.77 -5.48
CA SER A 3 -30.71 8.77 -4.61
C SER A 3 -29.25 8.97 -4.99
N PRO A 4 -28.74 10.21 -5.01
CA PRO A 4 -27.32 10.45 -5.27
C PRO A 4 -26.51 9.81 -4.14
N LYS A 5 -25.81 8.72 -4.43
CA LYS A 5 -24.89 7.99 -3.53
C LYS A 5 -23.62 8.79 -3.15
N LYS A 6 -23.59 10.10 -3.40
CA LYS A 6 -22.42 10.94 -3.11
C LYS A 6 -22.84 12.05 -2.18
N ILE A 7 -22.31 12.01 -0.95
CA ILE A 7 -22.41 13.15 -0.05
C ILE A 7 -21.46 14.22 -0.63
N PRO A 8 -21.93 15.45 -0.89
CA PRO A 8 -21.08 16.53 -1.38
C PRO A 8 -20.12 16.94 -0.25
N HIS A 9 -18.90 16.42 -0.30
CA HIS A 9 -17.88 16.73 0.68
C HIS A 9 -16.64 17.26 -0.05
N GLU A 10 -16.27 18.50 0.25
CA GLU A 10 -15.07 19.20 -0.20
C GLU A 10 -13.79 18.71 0.52
N ILE A 11 -13.81 17.50 1.07
CA ILE A 11 -12.70 16.97 1.85
C ILE A 11 -11.76 16.28 0.88
N GLY A 12 -10.70 17.00 0.50
CA GLY A 12 -9.79 16.62 -0.57
C GLY A 12 -10.01 17.56 -1.75
N GLY A 13 -9.60 18.82 -1.56
CA GLY A 13 -9.82 19.92 -2.49
C GLY A 13 -9.74 19.46 -3.93
N LEU A 14 -10.88 19.52 -4.60
CA LEU A 14 -11.02 19.20 -6.01
C LEU A 14 -10.07 20.12 -6.77
N LYS A 15 -8.87 19.62 -7.14
CA LYS A 15 -7.86 20.40 -7.85
C LYS A 15 -8.32 20.56 -9.31
N ASN A 16 -9.26 21.47 -9.50
CA ASN A 16 -9.79 21.89 -10.79
C ASN A 16 -8.77 22.78 -11.52
N ASP A 17 -7.57 22.28 -11.77
CA ASP A 17 -6.60 22.95 -12.64
C ASP A 17 -6.47 22.16 -13.94
N ALA A 18 -7.26 22.56 -14.93
CA ALA A 18 -7.33 21.90 -16.23
C ALA A 18 -6.00 21.97 -17.01
N LEU A 19 -5.12 22.94 -16.70
CA LEU A 19 -3.82 23.08 -17.36
C LEU A 19 -2.78 22.14 -16.76
N ARG A 20 -2.87 21.82 -15.47
CA ARG A 20 -1.96 20.88 -14.81
C ARG A 20 -2.44 19.44 -14.82
N PHE A 21 -3.76 19.22 -14.74
CA PHE A 21 -4.36 17.89 -14.56
C PHE A 21 -5.20 17.42 -15.75
N GLY A 22 -5.35 18.24 -16.79
CA GLY A 22 -6.15 17.94 -17.98
C GLY A 22 -7.64 18.21 -17.81
N LEU A 23 -8.42 17.98 -18.87
CA LEU A 23 -9.88 18.13 -18.82
C LEU A 23 -10.49 17.13 -17.82
N HIS A 24 -11.32 17.65 -16.91
CA HIS A 24 -12.02 16.86 -15.91
C HIS A 24 -12.92 15.82 -16.59
N GLY A 25 -12.75 14.54 -16.22
CA GLY A 25 -13.51 13.44 -16.78
C GLY A 25 -14.20 12.62 -15.68
N ILE A 26 -15.10 11.73 -16.04
CA ILE A 26 -15.83 10.89 -15.06
C ILE A 26 -14.88 10.11 -14.13
N LYS A 27 -13.65 9.80 -14.60
CA LYS A 27 -12.60 9.15 -13.80
C LYS A 27 -12.08 10.02 -12.66
N SER A 28 -11.99 11.34 -12.81
CA SER A 28 -11.56 12.24 -11.74
C SER A 28 -12.66 12.47 -10.68
N ASP A 29 -13.92 12.16 -11.00
CA ASP A 29 -15.04 12.16 -10.04
C ASP A 29 -15.20 10.84 -9.27
N ILE A 30 -14.45 9.79 -9.63
CA ILE A 30 -14.37 8.56 -8.84
C ILE A 30 -13.43 8.82 -7.66
N VAL A 31 -13.96 9.53 -6.66
CA VAL A 31 -13.42 9.48 -5.31
C VAL A 31 -13.59 8.05 -4.80
N GLY A 32 -12.65 7.59 -3.95
CA GLY A 32 -12.70 6.25 -3.35
C GLY A 32 -14.05 5.94 -2.69
N SER A 33 -14.21 4.68 -2.25
CA SER A 33 -15.48 4.20 -1.69
C SER A 33 -16.04 5.10 -0.59
N HIS A 34 -15.16 5.79 0.14
CA HIS A 34 -15.49 6.70 1.22
C HIS A 34 -14.72 8.04 1.13
N PRO A 35 -15.38 9.22 1.25
CA PRO A 35 -14.72 10.52 1.12
C PRO A 35 -13.72 10.84 2.24
N LEU A 36 -13.88 10.23 3.42
CA LEU A 36 -12.90 10.36 4.51
C LEU A 36 -11.60 9.59 4.25
N GLU A 37 -11.67 8.51 3.46
CA GLU A 37 -10.50 7.67 3.15
C GLU A 37 -9.46 8.46 2.36
N SER A 38 -9.89 9.18 1.32
CA SER A 38 -9.03 10.06 0.53
C SER A 38 -8.43 11.20 1.36
N ALA A 39 -9.19 11.74 2.31
CA ALA A 39 -8.72 12.75 3.25
C ALA A 39 -7.59 12.22 4.14
N TYR A 40 -7.76 11.01 4.70
CA TYR A 40 -6.72 10.37 5.50
C TYR A 40 -5.48 10.04 4.69
N GLU A 41 -5.63 9.50 3.48
CA GLU A 41 -4.50 9.20 2.60
C GLU A 41 -3.71 10.45 2.21
N SER A 42 -4.40 11.53 1.84
CA SER A 42 -3.75 12.79 1.48
C SER A 42 -3.06 13.45 2.68
N GLY A 43 -3.66 13.36 3.87
CA GLY A 43 -3.05 13.79 5.12
C GLY A 43 -1.76 13.05 5.44
N LYS A 44 -1.76 11.71 5.34
CA LYS A 44 -0.57 10.87 5.53
C LYS A 44 0.55 11.26 4.56
N LYS A 45 0.25 11.38 3.26
CA LYS A 45 1.23 11.80 2.23
C LYS A 45 1.83 13.17 2.53
N SER A 46 0.99 14.15 2.85
CA SER A 46 1.44 15.51 3.17
C SER A 46 2.33 15.54 4.43
N GLN A 47 2.01 14.72 5.43
CA GLN A 47 2.82 14.60 6.65
C GLN A 47 4.18 13.97 6.36
N GLU A 48 4.24 12.93 5.52
CA GLU A 48 5.48 12.29 5.10
C GLU A 48 6.37 13.25 4.30
N GLU A 49 5.79 14.00 3.37
CA GLU A 49 6.50 15.03 2.59
C GLU A 49 7.08 16.12 3.50
N MET A 50 6.29 16.60 4.47
CA MET A 50 6.75 17.58 5.45
C MET A 50 7.91 17.04 6.30
N LYS A 51 7.79 15.81 6.83
CA LYS A 51 8.88 15.16 7.60
C LYS A 51 10.15 15.04 6.75
N ARG A 52 10.01 14.65 5.48
CA ARG A 52 11.14 14.53 4.54
C ARG A 52 11.83 15.87 4.31
N GLN A 53 11.07 16.95 4.14
CA GLN A 53 11.64 18.30 4.01
C GLN A 53 12.38 18.71 5.27
N VAL A 54 11.83 18.47 6.47
CA VAL A 54 12.50 18.78 7.73
C VAL A 54 13.85 18.06 7.85
N ILE A 55 13.90 16.77 7.50
CA ILE A 55 15.14 15.98 7.51
C ILE A 55 16.15 16.54 6.50
N ALA A 56 15.69 16.88 5.28
CA ALA A 56 16.53 17.48 4.25
C ALA A 56 17.15 18.82 4.69
N HIS A 57 16.37 19.66 5.38
CA HIS A 57 16.84 20.95 5.89
C HIS A 57 17.80 20.79 7.07
N THR A 58 17.58 19.79 7.93
CA THR A 58 18.38 19.59 9.14
C THR A 58 19.71 18.90 8.87
N TYR A 59 19.71 17.87 8.02
CA TYR A 59 20.86 16.98 7.80
C TYR A 59 21.42 17.04 6.37
N GLY A 60 20.79 17.84 5.50
CA GLY A 60 21.17 17.97 4.09
C GLY A 60 20.46 16.96 3.17
N ALA A 61 20.65 17.15 1.87
CA ALA A 61 19.95 16.38 0.83
C ALA A 61 20.34 14.89 0.76
N ALA A 62 21.51 14.51 1.26
CA ALA A 62 22.00 13.14 1.19
C ALA A 62 21.23 12.17 2.09
N LEU A 63 20.77 12.62 3.26
CA LEU A 63 20.12 11.74 4.23
C LEU A 63 18.76 11.22 3.75
N PRO A 64 17.81 12.06 3.24
CA PRO A 64 16.57 11.56 2.66
C PRO A 64 16.80 10.58 1.51
N LEU A 65 17.83 10.80 0.68
CA LEU A 65 18.15 9.88 -0.42
C LEU A 65 18.61 8.52 0.09
N LYS A 66 19.50 8.50 1.09
CA LYS A 66 19.86 7.25 1.77
C LYS A 66 18.62 6.57 2.34
N MET A 67 17.75 7.35 2.97
CA MET A 67 16.54 6.83 3.57
C MET A 67 15.59 6.16 2.57
N ASP A 68 15.48 6.73 1.35
CA ASP A 68 14.71 6.16 0.26
C ASP A 68 15.34 4.86 -0.26
N LEU A 69 16.67 4.80 -0.35
CA LEU A 69 17.38 3.58 -0.75
C LEU A 69 17.18 2.45 0.27
N ASP A 70 17.34 2.74 1.56
CA ASP A 70 17.14 1.77 2.64
C ASP A 70 15.69 1.23 2.61
N ARG A 71 14.70 2.11 2.40
CA ARG A 71 13.30 1.70 2.22
C ARG A 71 13.12 0.75 1.03
N GLN A 72 13.74 1.04 -0.11
CA GLN A 72 13.64 0.20 -1.31
C GLN A 72 14.31 -1.17 -1.15
N ILE A 73 15.43 -1.23 -0.42
CA ILE A 73 16.12 -2.49 -0.12
C ILE A 73 15.24 -3.35 0.78
N LEU A 74 14.71 -2.76 1.86
CA LEU A 74 13.89 -3.46 2.84
C LEU A 74 12.53 -3.90 2.26
N SER A 75 11.96 -3.14 1.32
CA SER A 75 10.70 -3.51 0.66
C SER A 75 10.82 -4.70 -0.30
N ARG A 76 12.03 -5.08 -0.69
CA ARG A 76 12.29 -6.20 -1.62
C ARG A 76 12.59 -7.50 -0.90
N PHE A 77 12.86 -7.46 0.40
CA PHE A 77 13.18 -8.66 1.15
C PHE A 77 11.95 -9.56 1.23
N GLN A 78 12.01 -10.71 0.55
CA GLN A 78 10.91 -11.67 0.49
C GLN A 78 11.43 -13.08 0.76
N ARG A 79 10.65 -13.84 1.54
CA ARG A 79 10.86 -15.28 1.71
C ARG A 79 10.48 -16.01 0.40
N PRO A 80 10.99 -17.22 0.17
CA PRO A 80 10.44 -18.08 -0.89
C PRO A 80 8.91 -18.20 -0.75
N PRO A 81 8.17 -18.29 -1.87
CA PRO A 81 6.72 -18.47 -1.84
C PRO A 81 6.42 -19.75 -1.06
N GLY A 82 5.55 -19.63 -0.05
CA GLY A 82 5.27 -20.69 0.88
C GLY A 82 4.02 -20.39 1.71
N PRO A 83 3.67 -21.28 2.65
CA PRO A 83 2.52 -21.14 3.54
C PRO A 83 2.63 -19.94 4.46
N ILE A 84 3.86 -19.57 4.86
CA ILE A 84 4.09 -18.43 5.73
C ILE A 84 4.45 -17.22 4.85
N PRO A 85 3.62 -16.16 4.81
CA PRO A 85 3.95 -14.96 4.07
C PRO A 85 5.18 -14.27 4.67
N SER A 86 5.88 -13.47 3.86
CA SER A 86 6.98 -12.66 4.37
C SER A 86 6.43 -11.45 5.10
N SER A 87 6.62 -11.41 6.42
CA SER A 87 6.49 -10.19 7.23
C SER A 87 7.61 -9.22 6.85
N MET A 88 7.29 -7.99 6.44
CA MET A 88 8.28 -6.98 6.07
C MET A 88 8.86 -6.29 7.31
N LEU A 89 9.21 -7.05 8.35
CA LEU A 89 9.57 -6.54 9.68
C LEU A 89 10.66 -5.47 9.62
N GLY A 90 11.69 -5.67 8.79
CA GLY A 90 12.75 -4.67 8.62
C GLY A 90 12.21 -3.33 8.06
N LEU A 91 11.31 -3.40 7.09
CA LEU A 91 10.64 -2.21 6.54
C LEU A 91 9.72 -1.57 7.59
N GLU A 92 8.98 -2.37 8.35
CA GLU A 92 8.09 -1.89 9.41
C GLU A 92 8.84 -1.18 10.53
N VAL A 93 9.97 -1.75 10.98
CA VAL A 93 10.85 -1.10 11.96
C VAL A 93 11.38 0.22 11.40
N TYR A 94 11.78 0.21 10.13
CA TYR A 94 12.33 1.39 9.48
C TYR A 94 11.30 2.52 9.29
N THR A 95 10.05 2.18 8.99
CA THR A 95 8.95 3.16 8.85
C THR A 95 8.32 3.54 10.18
N GLY A 96 8.66 2.85 11.27
CA GLY A 96 8.00 2.99 12.57
C GLY A 96 6.58 2.40 12.58
N ALA A 97 6.26 1.51 11.63
CA ALA A 97 4.95 0.87 11.55
C ALA A 97 4.74 -0.21 12.60
N VAL A 98 5.82 -0.71 13.23
CA VAL A 98 5.78 -1.71 14.31
C VAL A 98 4.97 -1.27 15.54
N ASP A 99 4.85 0.04 15.77
CA ASP A 99 4.10 0.59 16.90
C ASP A 99 2.62 0.86 16.54
N ASN A 100 2.23 0.71 15.28
CA ASN A 100 0.87 0.92 14.84
C ASN A 100 0.02 -0.31 15.17
N PHE A 101 -1.12 -0.08 15.82
CA PHE A 101 -2.12 -1.13 16.08
C PHE A 101 -3.25 -1.02 15.08
N GLY A 102 -3.42 -2.07 14.27
CA GLY A 102 -4.37 -2.16 13.17
C GLY A 102 -5.59 -3.02 13.48
N PHE A 103 -6.45 -3.15 12.48
CA PHE A 103 -7.60 -4.07 12.51
C PHE A 103 -7.12 -5.53 12.50
N GLU A 104 -6.12 -5.81 11.65
CA GLU A 104 -5.47 -7.10 11.48
C GLU A 104 -4.88 -7.65 12.79
N ASP A 105 -4.41 -6.80 13.71
CA ASP A 105 -3.88 -7.23 15.00
C ASP A 105 -4.99 -7.72 15.95
N TYR A 106 -6.21 -7.21 15.81
CA TYR A 106 -7.34 -7.60 16.66
C TYR A 106 -8.17 -8.73 16.04
N LEU A 107 -8.37 -8.72 14.73
CA LEU A 107 -9.26 -9.65 14.02
C LEU A 107 -8.52 -10.73 13.22
N ASN A 108 -7.20 -10.75 13.30
CA ASN A 108 -6.28 -11.59 12.53
C ASN A 108 -6.30 -11.25 11.03
N ASP A 109 -5.15 -11.38 10.37
CA ASP A 109 -5.08 -11.27 8.92
C ASP A 109 -5.85 -12.46 8.30
N PRO A 110 -6.81 -12.23 7.39
CA PRO A 110 -7.49 -13.32 6.68
C PRO A 110 -6.50 -14.27 5.95
N ARG A 111 -5.29 -13.80 5.64
CA ARG A 111 -4.19 -14.60 5.04
C ARG A 111 -3.57 -15.62 5.99
N GLU A 112 -3.77 -15.49 7.29
CA GLU A 112 -3.29 -16.42 8.32
C GLU A 112 -4.41 -17.34 8.83
N SER A 113 -5.56 -17.36 8.14
CA SER A 113 -6.68 -18.21 8.54
C SER A 113 -6.36 -19.70 8.41
N GLU A 114 -6.74 -20.49 9.42
CA GLU A 114 -6.53 -21.95 9.44
C GLU A 114 -7.21 -22.69 8.26
N THR A 115 -8.20 -22.05 7.64
CA THR A 115 -8.94 -22.56 6.48
C THR A 115 -8.18 -22.38 5.17
N LEU A 116 -7.12 -21.56 5.14
CA LEU A 116 -6.28 -21.39 3.96
C LEU A 116 -5.45 -22.64 3.72
N LYS A 117 -5.58 -23.20 2.51
CA LYS A 117 -4.74 -24.32 2.09
C LYS A 117 -3.33 -23.81 1.80
N PRO A 118 -2.29 -24.40 2.40
CA PRO A 118 -0.90 -24.11 2.07
C PRO A 118 -0.65 -24.16 0.56
N VAL A 119 0.06 -23.15 0.07
CA VAL A 119 0.53 -23.12 -1.32
C VAL A 119 1.56 -24.24 -1.51
N ASP A 120 1.45 -24.99 -2.61
CA ASP A 120 2.50 -25.94 -3.00
C ASP A 120 3.78 -25.17 -3.36
N PHE A 121 4.82 -25.35 -2.54
CA PHE A 121 6.12 -24.71 -2.71
C PHE A 121 6.73 -24.95 -4.09
N HIS A 122 6.63 -26.18 -4.60
CA HIS A 122 7.27 -26.56 -5.84
C HIS A 122 6.62 -25.81 -7.00
N HIS A 123 5.30 -25.89 -7.11
CA HIS A 123 4.57 -25.18 -8.14
C HIS A 123 4.74 -23.66 -8.05
N ALA A 124 4.66 -23.08 -6.86
CA ALA A 124 4.81 -21.64 -6.69
C ALA A 124 6.24 -21.15 -7.05
N MET A 125 7.26 -21.96 -6.78
CA MET A 125 8.63 -21.69 -7.22
C MET A 125 8.78 -21.80 -8.73
N GLU A 126 8.17 -22.80 -9.36
CA GLU A 126 8.16 -22.94 -10.81
C GLU A 126 7.49 -21.75 -11.50
N VAL A 127 6.34 -21.29 -11.00
CA VAL A 127 5.66 -20.09 -11.53
C VAL A 127 6.55 -18.86 -11.36
N ARG A 128 7.16 -18.67 -10.19
CA ARG A 128 8.07 -17.54 -9.91
C ARG A 128 9.30 -17.53 -10.80
N LEU A 129 9.84 -18.71 -11.13
CA LEU A 129 10.99 -18.88 -12.01
C LEU A 129 10.60 -18.90 -13.51
N GLY A 130 9.30 -18.86 -13.82
CA GLY A 130 8.79 -18.90 -15.20
C GLY A 130 8.84 -20.29 -15.85
N LEU A 131 9.00 -21.35 -15.06
CA LEU A 131 9.04 -22.74 -15.52
C LEU A 131 7.62 -23.32 -15.73
N SER A 132 6.65 -22.89 -14.92
CA SER A 132 5.25 -23.30 -15.04
C SER A 132 4.33 -22.08 -15.25
N LYS A 133 3.17 -22.30 -15.89
CA LYS A 133 2.14 -21.28 -16.10
C LYS A 133 0.95 -21.56 -15.19
N GLY A 134 0.41 -20.55 -14.54
CA GLY A 134 -0.79 -20.67 -13.71
C GLY A 134 -0.72 -19.77 -12.46
N PRO A 135 -1.82 -19.66 -11.71
CA PRO A 135 -1.79 -19.04 -10.40
C PRO A 135 -0.91 -19.90 -9.45
N PRO A 136 -0.13 -19.27 -8.55
CA PRO A 136 0.77 -19.98 -7.63
C PRO A 136 0.01 -20.90 -6.67
N CYS A 137 -1.29 -20.65 -6.46
CA CYS A 137 -2.22 -21.52 -5.77
C CYS A 137 -3.33 -21.98 -6.75
N PRO A 138 -3.82 -23.23 -6.66
CA PRO A 138 -5.02 -23.61 -7.39
C PRO A 138 -6.17 -22.68 -6.96
N SER A 139 -6.72 -21.93 -7.91
CA SER A 139 -7.92 -21.12 -7.69
C SER A 139 -9.04 -22.04 -7.26
N PHE A 140 -9.68 -21.72 -6.14
CA PHE A 140 -10.85 -22.39 -5.60
C PHE A 140 -11.85 -22.75 -6.73
N MET A 141 -12.18 -24.03 -6.85
CA MET A 141 -13.51 -24.49 -7.26
C MET A 141 -14.23 -24.97 -6.01
#